data_AF-A0A7T1HQF6-F1
#
_entry.id   AF-A0A7T1HQF6-F1
#
_cell.length_a   1.000
_cell.length_b   1.000
_cell.length_c   1.000
_cell.angle_alpha   90.00
_cell.angle_beta   90.00
_cell.angle_gamma   90.00
#
_symmetry.space_group_name_H-M   'P 1'
#
loop_
_entity.id
_entity.type
_entity.pdbx_description
1 polymer ?
#
loop_
_entity_poly.entity_id
_entity_poly.type
_entity_poly.pdbx_seq_one_letter_code
_entity_poly.pdbx_strand_id
1 'polypeptide(L)'
;MALTPLLLTACAVDRSLTGASFSFVAAVILLGLAALAWLARFRDRIPSRLGLMAVGVLIFELFTAPMWHNAHLGRWAYLYQDVSWVLTFGWSVFFLLVVEIIDQLRPRWRAWRRFSLQLLLITLLTLPLEILVVHLGIRSYAPEVLDAVVGGFVAGVPLQLLFYVPVFTSLVLCFYKYWCLVLEDPLLLPMRQIHWGRGLGLTLVAVLLFEVMVEPMVDNRGFPAWSMLYRDISVLMSGLWILVIAITAAVVSSSFAHRPIAQRFVLALMVATSIALPIEYTLWSLGIRVYGASAVANFSGFTIPLLGAPIEIAFAIPCYLALIICFVRYWDIVIDNHL
;
A
#
# COMPACT_ATOMS: atom_id res chain seq x y z
N MET A 1 32.44 -22.35 -21.05
CA MET A 1 31.19 -21.59 -20.82
C MET A 1 30.81 -21.80 -19.36
N ALA A 2 31.36 -20.97 -18.47
CA ALA A 2 31.16 -21.11 -17.04
C ALA A 2 29.86 -20.38 -16.66
N LEU A 3 28.87 -21.13 -16.18
CA LEU A 3 27.71 -20.58 -15.48
C LEU A 3 28.20 -20.12 -14.09
N THR A 4 28.77 -18.92 -14.04
CA THR A 4 28.90 -18.16 -12.78
C THR A 4 27.50 -17.97 -12.18
N PRO A 5 27.33 -18.08 -10.85
CA PRO A 5 26.04 -17.92 -10.21
C PRO A 5 25.68 -16.43 -10.21
N LEU A 6 25.06 -15.98 -11.30
CA LEU A 6 24.45 -14.65 -11.46
C LEU A 6 23.26 -14.41 -10.50
N LEU A 7 22.95 -15.37 -9.62
CA LEU A 7 21.84 -15.33 -8.66
C LEU A 7 22.24 -14.88 -7.24
N LEU A 8 23.52 -14.58 -6.96
CA LEU A 8 23.99 -14.33 -5.57
C LEU A 8 24.68 -12.99 -5.33
N THR A 9 24.73 -12.08 -6.31
CA THR A 9 25.45 -10.79 -6.16
C THR A 9 24.58 -9.53 -6.32
N ALA A 10 23.25 -9.67 -6.32
CA ALA A 10 22.34 -8.54 -6.14
C ALA A 10 21.85 -8.47 -4.68
N CYS A 11 22.23 -7.39 -3.98
CA CYS A 11 21.72 -6.92 -2.68
C CYS A 11 22.19 -7.65 -1.40
N ALA A 12 23.31 -7.17 -0.84
CA ALA A 12 23.82 -7.55 0.47
C ALA A 12 23.04 -6.88 1.61
N VAL A 13 21.76 -7.20 1.74
CA VAL A 13 21.01 -6.91 2.98
C VAL A 13 21.59 -7.79 4.08
N ASP A 14 21.95 -7.22 5.22
CA ASP A 14 22.47 -8.01 6.34
C ASP A 14 21.33 -8.86 6.94
N ARG A 15 21.40 -10.17 6.69
CA ARG A 15 20.43 -11.16 7.19
C ARG A 15 20.91 -11.88 8.46
N SER A 16 21.93 -11.36 9.15
CA SER A 16 22.45 -11.94 10.39
C SER A 16 21.47 -11.74 11.55
N LEU A 17 21.10 -12.81 12.25
CA LEU A 17 20.19 -12.68 13.38
C LEU A 17 20.94 -12.15 14.61
N THR A 18 20.54 -10.97 15.11
CA THR A 18 21.05 -10.44 16.38
C THR A 18 20.16 -10.87 17.55
N GLY A 19 20.71 -10.91 18.77
CA GLY A 19 19.92 -11.27 19.97
C GLY A 19 18.72 -10.35 20.20
N ALA A 20 18.91 -9.04 19.97
CA ALA A 20 17.84 -8.04 20.07
C ALA A 20 16.74 -8.28 19.01
N SER A 21 17.12 -8.57 17.76
CA SER A 21 16.15 -8.89 16.69
C SER A 21 15.41 -10.19 16.96
N PHE A 22 16.07 -11.20 17.53
CA PHE A 22 15.38 -12.44 17.93
C PHE A 22 14.32 -12.19 19.01
N SER A 23 14.64 -11.40 20.04
CA SER A 23 13.67 -11.01 21.07
C SER A 23 12.49 -10.21 20.49
N PHE A 24 12.77 -9.28 19.56
CA PHE A 24 11.75 -8.54 18.85
C PHE A 24 10.81 -9.46 18.06
N VAL A 25 11.38 -10.37 17.26
CA VAL A 25 10.61 -11.33 16.45
C VAL A 25 9.74 -12.22 17.34
N ALA A 26 10.30 -12.76 18.43
CA ALA A 26 9.55 -13.55 19.39
C ALA A 26 8.40 -12.74 20.02
N ALA A 27 8.66 -11.48 20.40
CA ALA A 27 7.65 -10.59 20.95
C ALA A 27 6.52 -10.30 19.94
N VAL A 28 6.85 -9.99 18.68
CA VAL A 28 5.86 -9.75 17.61
C VAL A 28 4.96 -10.97 17.41
N ILE A 29 5.53 -12.17 17.35
CA ILE A 29 4.76 -13.40 17.18
C ILE A 29 3.88 -13.67 18.40
N LEU A 30 4.44 -13.64 19.61
CA LEU A 30 3.70 -13.96 20.84
C LEU A 30 2.59 -12.95 21.12
N LEU A 31 2.89 -11.65 21.03
CA LEU A 31 1.90 -10.58 21.22
C LEU A 31 0.85 -10.60 20.10
N GLY A 32 1.28 -10.87 18.86
CA GLY A 32 0.37 -10.97 17.73
C GLY A 32 -0.63 -12.13 17.90
N LEU A 33 -0.16 -13.31 18.27
CA LEU A 33 -1.02 -14.46 18.56
C LEU A 33 -1.95 -14.21 19.75
N ALA A 34 -1.45 -13.57 20.82
CA ALA A 34 -2.27 -13.20 21.97
C ALA A 34 -3.37 -12.20 21.59
N ALA A 35 -3.04 -11.18 20.78
CA ALA A 35 -4.00 -10.21 20.29
C ALA A 35 -5.07 -10.85 19.39
N LEU A 36 -4.67 -11.77 18.50
CA LEU A 36 -5.61 -12.51 17.65
C LEU A 36 -6.52 -13.43 18.45
N ALA A 37 -5.98 -14.13 19.45
CA ALA A 37 -6.77 -14.97 20.36
C ALA A 37 -7.75 -14.14 21.20
N TRP A 38 -7.37 -12.91 21.59
CA TRP A 38 -8.27 -11.98 22.26
C TRP A 38 -9.37 -11.47 21.32
N LEU A 39 -9.03 -11.05 20.09
CA LEU A 39 -9.99 -10.61 19.08
C LEU A 39 -10.98 -11.72 18.70
N ALA A 40 -10.53 -12.98 18.65
CA ALA A 40 -11.38 -14.13 18.36
C ALA A 40 -12.52 -14.35 19.37
N ARG A 41 -12.47 -13.70 20.55
CA ARG A 41 -13.58 -13.72 21.52
C ARG A 41 -14.76 -12.82 21.12
N PHE A 42 -14.53 -11.83 20.25
CA PHE A 42 -15.51 -10.80 19.91
C PHE A 42 -15.89 -10.78 18.42
N ARG A 43 -15.10 -11.43 17.58
CA ARG A 43 -15.24 -11.40 16.12
C ARG A 43 -15.02 -12.77 15.53
N ASP A 44 -15.91 -13.13 14.61
CA ASP A 44 -15.75 -14.31 13.79
C ASP A 44 -14.79 -14.06 12.61
N ARG A 45 -14.30 -15.16 12.04
CA ARG A 45 -13.46 -15.17 10.82
C ARG A 45 -12.18 -14.32 10.96
N ILE A 46 -11.60 -14.26 12.17
CA ILE A 46 -10.30 -13.60 12.40
C ILE A 46 -9.22 -14.04 11.41
N PRO A 47 -9.06 -15.34 11.06
CA PRO A 47 -8.06 -15.74 10.08
C PRO A 47 -8.27 -15.07 8.70
N SER A 48 -9.52 -14.97 8.24
CA SER A 48 -9.85 -14.30 6.97
C SER A 48 -9.60 -12.80 7.05
N ARG A 49 -9.99 -12.14 8.15
CA ARG A 49 -9.74 -10.71 8.37
C ARG A 49 -8.25 -10.39 8.42
N LEU A 50 -7.48 -11.20 9.14
CA LEU A 50 -6.03 -11.10 9.19
C LEU A 50 -5.42 -11.30 7.80
N GLY A 51 -5.89 -12.30 7.04
CA GLY A 51 -5.43 -12.53 5.67
C GLY A 51 -5.68 -11.33 4.76
N LEU A 52 -6.86 -10.73 4.83
CA LEU A 52 -7.18 -9.52 4.05
C LEU A 52 -6.31 -8.33 4.45
N MET A 53 -6.10 -8.11 5.75
CA MET A 53 -5.21 -7.04 6.23
C MET A 53 -3.76 -7.31 5.79
N ALA A 54 -3.29 -8.54 5.93
CA ALA A 54 -1.95 -8.96 5.54
C ALA A 54 -1.69 -8.81 4.05
N VAL A 55 -2.66 -9.10 3.18
CA VAL A 55 -2.55 -8.82 1.75
C VAL A 55 -2.43 -7.32 1.49
N GLY A 56 -3.24 -6.48 2.15
CA GLY A 56 -3.15 -5.02 2.01
C GLY A 56 -1.79 -4.47 2.46
N VAL A 57 -1.30 -4.91 3.62
CA VAL A 57 0.01 -4.52 4.16
C VAL A 57 1.15 -5.06 3.27
N LEU A 58 1.06 -6.29 2.78
CA LEU A 58 2.07 -6.89 1.92
C LEU A 58 2.17 -6.16 0.57
N ILE A 59 1.03 -5.81 -0.04
CA ILE A 59 0.99 -5.00 -1.27
C ILE A 59 1.72 -3.67 -1.04
N PHE A 60 1.45 -3.03 0.10
CA PHE A 60 2.14 -1.81 0.50
C PHE A 60 3.65 -2.05 0.68
N GLU A 61 4.05 -3.03 1.49
CA GLU A 61 5.47 -3.30 1.77
C GLU A 61 6.27 -3.70 0.53
N LEU A 62 5.67 -4.43 -0.42
CA LEU A 62 6.30 -4.74 -1.70
C LEU A 62 6.54 -3.49 -2.53
N PHE A 63 5.57 -2.58 -2.54
CA PHE A 63 5.67 -1.35 -3.30
C PHE A 63 6.70 -0.39 -2.71
N THR A 64 6.70 -0.24 -1.38
CA THR A 64 7.61 0.66 -0.67
C THR A 64 8.89 -0.02 -0.20
N ALA A 65 9.15 -1.27 -0.63
CA ALA A 65 10.39 -1.97 -0.31
C ALA A 65 11.64 -1.12 -0.61
N PRO A 66 11.70 -0.33 -1.71
CA PRO A 66 12.85 0.54 -1.98
C PRO A 66 13.05 1.72 -1.03
N MET A 67 12.07 2.03 -0.18
CA MET A 67 12.13 3.17 0.73
C MET A 67 12.89 2.87 2.03
N TRP A 68 13.10 1.59 2.33
CA TRP A 68 13.75 1.18 3.57
C TRP A 68 14.56 -0.09 3.37
N HIS A 69 15.52 -0.30 4.25
CA HIS A 69 16.24 -1.55 4.36
C HIS A 69 15.86 -2.23 5.65
N ASN A 70 15.44 -3.49 5.58
CA ASN A 70 15.15 -4.29 6.77
C ASN A 70 16.31 -5.25 6.99
N ALA A 71 17.00 -5.12 8.11
CA ALA A 71 18.18 -5.92 8.44
C ALA A 71 17.96 -6.77 9.69
N HIS A 72 18.86 -7.72 9.88
CA HIS A 72 19.04 -8.48 11.11
C HIS A 72 17.91 -9.42 11.57
N LEU A 73 16.91 -9.69 10.74
CA LEU A 73 15.77 -10.55 11.10
C LEU A 73 16.02 -12.06 10.89
N GLY A 74 17.17 -12.42 10.32
CA GLY A 74 17.47 -13.80 9.92
C GLY A 74 16.90 -14.13 8.55
N ARG A 75 17.59 -14.99 7.78
CA ARG A 75 17.22 -15.31 6.38
C ARG A 75 15.79 -15.81 6.18
N TRP A 76 15.20 -16.44 7.19
CA TRP A 76 13.85 -17.00 7.15
C TRP A 76 12.74 -15.94 7.25
N ALA A 77 13.07 -14.73 7.72
CA ALA A 77 12.09 -13.68 7.96
C ALA A 77 11.72 -12.89 6.70
N TYR A 78 12.43 -13.08 5.58
CA TYR A 78 12.29 -12.31 4.35
C TYR A 78 11.48 -13.07 3.29
N LEU A 79 10.49 -12.40 2.69
CA LEU A 79 9.66 -12.91 1.60
C LEU A 79 10.24 -12.54 0.23
N TYR A 80 10.63 -11.28 0.06
CA TYR A 80 11.16 -10.74 -1.18
C TYR A 80 12.09 -9.57 -0.87
N GLN A 81 13.37 -9.69 -1.19
CA GLN A 81 14.40 -8.68 -0.88
C GLN A 81 14.33 -8.22 0.59
N ASP A 82 13.97 -6.97 0.83
CA ASP A 82 13.81 -6.33 2.14
C ASP A 82 12.43 -6.54 2.78
N VAL A 83 11.45 -7.11 2.07
CA VAL A 83 10.10 -7.35 2.62
C VAL A 83 10.14 -8.53 3.59
N SER A 84 9.75 -8.29 4.84
CA SER A 84 9.75 -9.31 5.90
C SER A 84 8.35 -9.71 6.34
N TRP A 85 8.05 -11.01 6.34
CA TRP A 85 6.75 -11.50 6.82
C TRP A 85 6.53 -11.23 8.31
N VAL A 86 7.59 -11.10 9.11
CA VAL A 86 7.49 -10.79 10.54
C VAL A 86 6.95 -9.37 10.72
N LEU A 87 7.48 -8.42 9.96
CA LEU A 87 6.98 -7.04 9.96
C LEU A 87 5.59 -6.97 9.34
N THR A 88 5.36 -7.64 8.20
CA THR A 88 4.01 -7.74 7.59
C THR A 88 2.99 -8.23 8.60
N PHE A 89 3.30 -9.31 9.34
CA PHE A 89 2.43 -9.87 10.37
C PHE A 89 2.21 -8.89 11.52
N GLY A 90 3.28 -8.29 12.05
CA GLY A 90 3.21 -7.32 13.13
C GLY A 90 2.32 -6.13 12.80
N TRP A 91 2.54 -5.50 11.64
CA TRP A 91 1.72 -4.38 11.16
C TRP A 91 0.28 -4.79 10.89
N SER A 92 0.06 -5.98 10.34
CA SER A 92 -1.30 -6.50 10.06
C SER A 92 -2.10 -6.71 11.33
N VAL A 93 -1.51 -7.35 12.35
CA VAL A 93 -2.18 -7.55 13.64
C VAL A 93 -2.42 -6.21 14.32
N PHE A 94 -1.45 -5.30 14.30
CA PHE A 94 -1.60 -3.97 14.87
C PHE A 94 -2.73 -3.16 14.22
N PHE A 95 -2.77 -3.09 12.89
CA PHE A 95 -3.84 -2.37 12.17
C PHE A 95 -5.20 -3.03 12.43
N LEU A 96 -5.28 -4.36 12.36
CA LEU A 96 -6.52 -5.09 12.63
C LEU A 96 -7.01 -4.83 14.05
N LEU A 97 -6.12 -4.84 15.05
CA LEU A 97 -6.44 -4.58 16.45
C LEU A 97 -7.04 -3.18 16.63
N VAL A 98 -6.41 -2.15 16.08
CA VAL A 98 -6.92 -0.77 16.18
C VAL A 98 -8.29 -0.64 15.52
N VAL A 99 -8.46 -1.21 14.31
CA VAL A 99 -9.72 -1.16 13.58
C VAL A 99 -10.85 -1.83 14.36
N GLU A 100 -10.63 -3.07 14.81
CA GLU A 100 -11.65 -3.85 15.50
C GLU A 100 -12.01 -3.26 16.87
N ILE A 101 -11.02 -2.77 17.63
CA ILE A 101 -11.28 -2.07 18.90
C ILE A 101 -12.15 -0.83 18.68
N ILE A 102 -11.82 0.02 17.71
CA ILE A 102 -12.59 1.24 17.46
C ILE A 102 -14.00 0.90 16.96
N ASP A 103 -14.12 -0.06 16.05
CA ASP A 103 -15.42 -0.49 15.52
C ASP A 103 -16.32 -1.08 16.63
N GLN A 104 -15.73 -1.76 17.62
CA GLN A 104 -16.43 -2.30 18.78
C GLN A 104 -16.78 -1.22 19.82
N LEU A 105 -15.90 -0.26 20.09
CA LEU A 105 -16.11 0.79 21.09
C LEU A 105 -17.07 1.89 20.61
N ARG A 106 -17.14 2.12 19.29
CA ARG A 106 -17.94 3.20 18.69
C ARG A 106 -18.86 2.72 17.56
N PRO A 107 -19.70 1.67 17.75
CA PRO A 107 -20.49 1.08 16.69
C PRO A 107 -21.54 2.03 16.10
N ARG A 108 -21.99 3.03 16.87
CA ARG A 108 -22.98 4.03 16.44
C ARG A 108 -22.38 5.20 15.66
N TRP A 109 -21.06 5.30 15.58
CA TRP A 109 -20.41 6.37 14.83
C TRP A 109 -20.49 6.08 13.33
N ARG A 110 -20.76 7.14 12.55
CA ARG A 110 -20.64 7.08 11.09
C ARG A 110 -19.26 6.58 10.69
N ALA A 111 -19.18 5.85 9.58
CA ALA A 111 -17.95 5.23 9.08
C ALA A 111 -16.78 6.23 9.02
N TRP A 112 -17.01 7.45 8.54
CA TRP A 112 -15.95 8.47 8.44
C TRP A 112 -15.32 8.85 9.79
N ARG A 113 -16.12 8.94 10.86
CA ARG A 113 -15.60 9.27 12.20
C ARG A 113 -14.76 8.15 12.77
N ARG A 114 -15.21 6.91 12.56
CA ARG A 114 -14.46 5.70 12.95
C ARG A 114 -13.15 5.61 12.18
N PHE A 115 -13.21 5.84 10.87
CA PHE A 115 -12.04 5.82 9.99
C PHE A 115 -11.02 6.90 10.37
N SER A 116 -11.44 8.14 10.60
CA SER A 116 -10.54 9.20 11.06
C SER A 116 -9.89 8.89 12.41
N LEU A 117 -10.65 8.31 13.36
CA LEU A 117 -10.09 7.88 14.63
C LEU A 117 -9.11 6.71 14.47
N GLN A 118 -9.39 5.76 13.58
CA GLN A 118 -8.49 4.64 13.23
C GLN A 118 -7.18 5.18 12.67
N LEU A 119 -7.24 6.09 11.69
CA LEU A 119 -6.06 6.73 11.12
C LEU A 119 -5.26 7.51 12.17
N LEU A 120 -5.92 8.28 13.02
CA LEU A 120 -5.25 9.06 14.06
C LEU A 120 -4.50 8.14 15.03
N LEU A 121 -5.16 7.10 15.56
CA LEU A 121 -4.52 6.18 16.49
C LEU A 121 -3.40 5.39 15.84
N ILE A 122 -3.59 4.90 14.62
CA ILE A 122 -2.52 4.21 13.88
C ILE A 122 -1.33 5.14 13.68
N THR A 123 -1.55 6.37 13.21
CA THR A 123 -0.48 7.36 12.97
C THR A 123 0.32 7.64 14.25
N LEU A 124 -0.36 7.87 15.37
CA LEU A 124 0.30 8.17 16.65
C LEU A 124 1.07 6.99 17.22
N LEU A 125 0.59 5.76 17.02
CA LEU A 125 1.20 4.55 17.55
C LEU A 125 2.28 3.97 16.61
N THR A 126 2.21 4.23 15.30
CA THR A 126 3.24 3.83 14.35
C THR A 126 4.57 4.52 14.64
N LEU A 127 4.58 5.79 15.05
CA LEU A 127 5.81 6.52 15.35
C LEU A 127 6.68 5.85 16.44
N PRO A 128 6.18 5.54 17.66
CA PRO A 128 6.99 4.86 18.67
C PRO A 128 7.38 3.43 18.26
N LEU A 129 6.54 2.72 17.50
CA LEU A 129 6.88 1.40 16.97
C LEU A 129 8.02 1.48 15.94
N GLU A 130 7.98 2.47 15.05
CA GLU A 130 9.03 2.70 14.07
C GLU A 130 10.34 3.11 14.75
N ILE A 131 10.29 3.98 15.77
CA ILE A 131 11.46 4.33 16.60
C ILE A 131 12.07 3.08 17.23
N LEU A 132 11.25 2.17 17.74
CA LEU A 132 11.73 0.90 18.31
C LEU A 132 12.46 0.06 17.26
N VAL A 133 11.86 -0.13 16.08
CA VAL A 133 12.44 -0.96 15.01
C VAL A 133 13.74 -0.35 14.48
N VAL A 134 13.81 0.97 14.32
CA VAL A 134 15.02 1.68 13.89
C VAL A 134 16.10 1.60 14.98
N HIS A 135 15.76 1.78 16.26
CA HIS A 135 16.73 1.71 17.35
C HIS A 135 17.32 0.30 17.54
N LEU A 136 16.54 -0.74 17.25
CA LEU A 136 17.01 -2.12 17.24
C LEU A 136 17.90 -2.46 16.02
N GLY A 137 18.07 -1.51 15.08
CA GLY A 137 18.79 -1.71 13.83
C GLY A 137 18.04 -2.57 12.81
N ILE A 138 16.76 -2.88 13.06
CA ILE A 138 15.97 -3.75 12.19
C ILE A 138 15.55 -3.02 10.91
N ARG A 139 15.37 -1.70 10.97
CA ARG A 139 14.98 -0.88 9.82
C ARG A 139 15.85 0.37 9.70
N SER A 140 16.17 0.74 8.47
CA SER A 140 16.78 2.03 8.11
C SER A 140 16.13 2.59 6.84
N TYR A 141 16.29 3.88 6.59
CA TYR A 141 15.71 4.56 5.42
C TYR A 141 16.69 4.58 4.26
N ALA A 142 16.16 4.46 3.04
CA ALA A 142 16.94 4.65 1.82
C ALA A 142 17.40 6.12 1.67
N PRO A 143 18.53 6.38 0.97
CA PRO A 143 19.02 7.73 0.75
C PRO A 143 17.98 8.66 0.13
N GLU A 144 17.21 8.17 -0.85
CA GLU A 144 16.19 8.96 -1.54
C GLU A 144 15.07 9.41 -0.59
N VAL A 145 14.72 8.57 0.38
CA VAL A 145 13.75 8.94 1.42
C VAL A 145 14.35 10.02 2.32
N LEU A 146 15.59 9.85 2.77
CA LEU A 146 16.28 10.83 3.63
C LEU A 146 16.46 12.18 2.93
N ASP A 147 16.75 12.18 1.63
CA ASP A 147 16.88 13.39 0.81
C ASP A 147 15.51 14.07 0.60
N ALA A 148 14.43 13.30 0.52
CA ALA A 148 13.07 13.80 0.50
C ALA A 148 12.61 14.39 1.86
N VAL A 149 13.33 14.14 2.96
CA VAL A 149 12.98 14.67 4.29
C VAL A 149 13.22 16.17 4.40
N VAL A 150 12.13 16.92 4.29
CA VAL A 150 12.00 18.31 4.74
C VAL A 150 11.48 18.27 6.17
N GLY A 151 12.39 18.39 7.15
CA GLY A 151 12.03 18.49 8.56
C GLY A 151 13.10 17.95 9.52
N GLY A 152 12.68 17.77 10.77
CA GLY A 152 13.52 17.20 11.82
C GLY A 152 13.34 15.69 11.98
N PHE A 153 14.26 15.09 12.74
CA PHE A 153 14.20 13.70 13.17
C PHE A 153 13.84 13.62 14.64
N VAL A 154 13.11 12.57 15.03
CA VAL A 154 12.87 12.19 16.43
C VAL A 154 13.41 10.78 16.62
N ALA A 155 14.45 10.64 17.45
CA ALA A 155 15.09 9.35 17.74
C ALA A 155 15.51 8.56 16.46
N GLY A 156 16.03 9.26 15.44
CA GLY A 156 16.46 8.66 14.17
C GLY A 156 15.34 8.45 13.15
N VAL A 157 14.11 8.81 13.49
CA VAL A 157 12.92 8.65 12.62
C VAL A 157 12.47 10.01 12.08
N PRO A 158 12.27 10.18 10.76
CA PRO A 158 11.88 11.45 10.18
C PRO A 158 10.45 11.83 10.56
N LEU A 159 10.23 13.08 11.00
CA LEU A 159 8.90 13.57 11.38
C LEU A 159 7.87 13.53 10.24
N GLN A 160 8.35 13.53 8.99
CA GLN A 160 7.49 13.38 7.82
C GLN A 160 6.72 12.06 7.78
N LEU A 161 7.12 11.04 8.54
CA LEU A 161 6.29 9.84 8.72
C LEU A 161 4.89 10.18 9.23
N LEU A 162 4.71 11.26 10.00
CA LEU A 162 3.37 11.71 10.41
C LEU A 162 2.49 12.13 9.23
N PHE A 163 3.08 12.48 8.09
CA PHE A 163 2.38 12.78 6.85
C PHE A 163 2.20 11.52 5.97
N TYR A 164 3.23 10.69 5.84
CA TYR A 164 3.17 9.49 5.00
C TYR A 164 2.34 8.34 5.60
N VAL A 165 2.41 8.11 6.91
CA VAL A 165 1.64 7.04 7.58
C VAL A 165 0.13 7.15 7.33
N PRO A 166 -0.54 8.29 7.57
CA PRO A 166 -1.98 8.37 7.31
C PRO A 166 -2.32 8.18 5.83
N VAL A 167 -1.44 8.55 4.90
CA VAL A 167 -1.62 8.32 3.46
C VAL A 167 -1.64 6.81 3.16
N PHE A 168 -0.63 6.08 3.63
CA PHE A 168 -0.51 4.63 3.41
C PHE A 168 -1.60 3.84 4.11
N THR A 169 -1.80 4.13 5.40
CA THR A 169 -2.81 3.48 6.20
C THR A 169 -4.20 3.71 5.63
N SER A 170 -4.48 4.88 5.04
CA SER A 170 -5.78 5.12 4.37
C SER A 170 -6.05 4.14 3.23
N LEU A 171 -5.06 3.90 2.37
CA LEU A 171 -5.16 2.97 1.25
C LEU A 171 -5.32 1.52 1.74
N VAL A 172 -4.48 1.10 2.69
CA VAL A 172 -4.52 -0.27 3.26
C VAL A 172 -5.82 -0.53 4.01
N LEU A 173 -6.28 0.42 4.83
CA LEU A 173 -7.54 0.26 5.58
C LEU A 173 -8.75 0.23 4.65
N CYS A 174 -8.77 1.02 3.57
CA CYS A 174 -9.86 0.94 2.61
C CYS A 174 -9.83 -0.37 1.82
N PHE A 175 -8.65 -0.89 1.48
CA PHE A 175 -8.50 -2.23 0.93
C PHE A 175 -9.12 -3.29 1.85
N TYR A 176 -8.69 -3.30 3.12
CA TYR A 176 -9.23 -4.21 4.12
C TYR A 176 -10.76 -4.07 4.27
N LYS A 177 -11.26 -2.85 4.49
CA LYS A 177 -12.69 -2.60 4.71
C LYS A 177 -13.54 -2.90 3.48
N TYR A 178 -13.03 -2.67 2.26
CA TYR A 178 -13.69 -3.06 1.03
C TYR A 178 -13.89 -4.59 0.96
N TRP A 179 -12.84 -5.36 1.25
CA TRP A 179 -12.95 -6.82 1.23
C TRP A 179 -13.73 -7.37 2.42
N CYS A 180 -13.83 -6.65 3.54
CA CYS A 180 -14.78 -6.99 4.59
C CYS A 180 -16.24 -6.94 4.11
N LEU A 181 -16.59 -6.01 3.19
CA LEU A 181 -17.93 -6.02 2.58
C LEU A 181 -18.18 -7.28 1.75
N VAL A 182 -17.15 -7.84 1.13
CA VAL A 182 -17.25 -9.13 0.42
C VAL A 182 -17.32 -10.31 1.40
N LEU A 183 -16.53 -10.25 2.47
CA LEU A 183 -16.45 -11.32 3.47
C LEU A 183 -17.72 -11.43 4.31
N GLU A 184 -18.30 -10.30 4.70
CA GLU A 184 -19.48 -10.23 5.57
C GLU A 184 -20.79 -10.30 4.78
N ASP A 185 -20.75 -9.99 3.48
CA ASP A 185 -21.91 -9.91 2.59
C ASP A 185 -23.10 -9.14 3.22
N PRO A 186 -22.89 -7.90 3.69
CA PRO A 186 -23.98 -7.13 4.28
C PRO A 186 -25.00 -6.76 3.21
N LEU A 187 -26.25 -6.56 3.62
CA LEU A 187 -27.31 -6.07 2.74
C LEU A 187 -27.01 -4.62 2.32
N LEU A 188 -26.46 -4.45 1.12
CA LEU A 188 -26.14 -3.15 0.53
C LEU A 188 -27.23 -2.73 -0.46
N LEU A 189 -27.62 -1.45 -0.42
CA LEU A 189 -28.49 -0.87 -1.43
C LEU A 189 -27.76 -0.85 -2.78
N PRO A 190 -28.38 -1.37 -3.86
CA PRO A 190 -27.76 -1.36 -5.18
C PRO A 190 -27.59 0.09 -5.65
N MET A 191 -26.35 0.44 -5.98
CA MET A 191 -26.02 1.76 -6.55
C MET A 191 -26.65 1.89 -7.93
N ARG A 192 -27.82 2.56 -8.00
CA ARG A 192 -28.57 2.75 -9.26
C ARG A 192 -28.06 3.89 -10.13
N GLN A 193 -27.38 4.87 -9.54
CA GLN A 193 -26.86 6.05 -10.27
C GLN A 193 -25.41 6.33 -9.90
N ILE A 194 -24.58 6.55 -10.93
CA ILE A 194 -23.18 6.95 -10.77
C ILE A 194 -23.15 8.47 -10.58
N HIS A 195 -22.83 8.92 -9.37
CA HIS A 195 -22.55 10.33 -9.10
C HIS A 195 -21.14 10.68 -9.58
N TRP A 196 -21.00 10.99 -10.88
CA TRP A 196 -19.72 11.26 -11.54
C TRP A 196 -18.82 12.24 -10.78
N GLY A 197 -19.37 13.35 -10.29
CA GLY A 197 -18.58 14.34 -9.54
C GLY A 197 -17.98 13.78 -8.24
N ARG A 198 -18.74 12.96 -7.51
CA ARG A 198 -18.24 12.30 -6.30
C ARG A 198 -17.21 11.22 -6.62
N GLY A 199 -17.50 10.38 -7.61
CA GLY A 199 -16.57 9.34 -8.06
C GLY A 199 -15.23 9.94 -8.49
N LEU A 200 -15.26 11.00 -9.31
CA LEU A 200 -14.06 11.75 -9.71
C LEU A 200 -13.33 12.37 -8.52
N GLY A 201 -14.05 12.96 -7.57
CA GLY A 201 -13.45 13.50 -6.35
C GLY A 201 -12.74 12.44 -5.50
N LEU A 202 -13.35 11.27 -5.32
CA LEU A 202 -12.73 10.15 -4.60
C LEU A 202 -11.53 9.60 -5.36
N THR A 203 -11.61 9.48 -6.69
CA THR A 203 -10.49 9.05 -7.53
C THR A 203 -9.33 10.04 -7.46
N LEU A 204 -9.60 11.34 -7.52
CA LEU A 204 -8.59 12.39 -7.33
C LEU A 204 -7.87 12.23 -6.00
N VAL A 205 -8.61 12.08 -4.90
CA VAL A 205 -8.01 11.87 -3.57
C VAL A 205 -7.16 10.60 -3.55
N ALA A 206 -7.69 9.47 -4.06
CA ALA A 206 -6.97 8.20 -4.05
C ALA A 206 -5.68 8.25 -4.88
N VAL A 207 -5.71 8.89 -6.05
CA VAL A 207 -4.53 9.09 -6.91
C VAL A 207 -3.53 10.00 -6.21
N LEU A 208 -3.95 11.11 -5.60
CA LEU A 208 -3.02 11.98 -4.87
C LEU A 208 -2.36 11.27 -3.68
N LEU A 209 -3.11 10.45 -2.93
CA LEU A 209 -2.53 9.62 -1.87
C LEU A 209 -1.47 8.66 -2.42
N PHE A 210 -1.75 8.04 -3.57
CA PHE A 210 -0.79 7.19 -4.25
C PHE A 210 0.43 7.97 -4.76
N GLU A 211 0.25 9.14 -5.35
CA GLU A 211 1.36 9.95 -5.88
C GLU A 211 2.30 10.42 -4.76
N VAL A 212 1.72 10.81 -3.62
CA VAL A 212 2.50 11.08 -2.40
C VAL A 212 3.26 9.82 -1.97
N MET A 213 2.66 8.63 -2.11
CA MET A 213 3.34 7.37 -1.78
C MET A 213 4.50 7.02 -2.69
N VAL A 214 4.46 7.38 -3.97
CA VAL A 214 5.52 6.99 -4.92
C VAL A 214 6.61 8.05 -5.06
N GLU A 215 6.38 9.26 -4.55
CA GLU A 215 7.25 10.42 -4.74
C GLU A 215 8.73 10.16 -4.40
N PRO A 216 9.11 9.53 -3.28
CA PRO A 216 10.52 9.27 -2.99
C PRO A 216 11.18 8.22 -3.89
N MET A 217 10.43 7.50 -4.72
CA MET A 217 10.92 6.36 -5.51
C MET A 217 11.05 6.66 -7.01
N VAL A 218 10.39 7.72 -7.48
CA VAL A 218 10.21 7.99 -8.90
C VAL A 218 10.35 9.49 -9.18
N ASP A 219 11.28 9.82 -10.07
CA ASP A 219 11.41 11.15 -10.65
C ASP A 219 10.57 11.25 -11.91
N ASN A 220 9.72 12.27 -11.99
CA ASN A 220 8.95 12.59 -13.20
C ASN A 220 9.63 13.74 -13.97
N ARG A 221 10.37 13.40 -15.02
CA ARG A 221 11.17 14.32 -15.83
C ARG A 221 10.45 14.72 -17.11
N GLY A 222 10.75 15.91 -17.62
CA GLY A 222 10.24 16.37 -18.92
C GLY A 222 8.80 16.90 -18.92
N PHE A 223 8.11 16.89 -17.77
CA PHE A 223 6.84 17.60 -17.64
C PHE A 223 7.05 19.13 -17.55
N PRO A 224 6.11 19.94 -18.07
CA PRO A 224 6.16 21.38 -17.90
C PRO A 224 6.15 21.80 -16.42
N ALA A 225 6.96 22.80 -16.06
CA ALA A 225 7.04 23.28 -14.67
C ALA A 225 5.68 23.70 -14.08
N TRP A 226 4.78 24.25 -14.90
CA TRP A 226 3.43 24.64 -14.47
C TRP A 226 2.55 23.45 -14.06
N SER A 227 2.87 22.24 -14.53
CA SER A 227 2.13 21.02 -14.20
C SER A 227 2.58 20.38 -12.89
N MET A 228 3.69 20.82 -12.29
CA MET A 228 4.17 20.26 -11.02
C MET A 228 3.39 20.87 -9.85
N LEU A 229 2.68 20.03 -9.10
CA LEU A 229 1.86 20.43 -7.96
C LEU A 229 2.66 20.40 -6.65
N TYR A 230 3.42 19.34 -6.44
CA TYR A 230 4.28 19.17 -5.28
C TYR A 230 5.47 18.30 -5.66
N ARG A 231 6.67 18.89 -5.68
CA ARG A 231 7.90 18.23 -6.13
C ARG A 231 7.69 17.54 -7.48
N ASP A 232 7.74 16.21 -7.53
CA ASP A 232 7.61 15.41 -8.74
C ASP A 232 6.17 14.97 -9.05
N ILE A 233 5.18 15.41 -8.27
CA ILE A 233 3.76 15.12 -8.53
C ILE A 233 3.24 16.05 -9.63
N SER A 234 2.99 15.51 -10.82
CA SER A 234 2.49 16.23 -11.99
C SER A 234 0.97 16.12 -12.13
N VAL A 235 0.28 17.27 -12.24
CA VAL A 235 -1.16 17.36 -12.52
C VAL A 235 -1.52 16.67 -13.84
N LEU A 236 -0.64 16.69 -14.85
CA LEU A 236 -0.89 16.01 -16.12
C LEU A 236 -0.87 14.49 -15.94
N MET A 237 0.11 13.97 -15.20
CA MET A 237 0.22 12.54 -14.94
C MET A 237 -0.90 12.06 -14.02
N SER A 238 -1.14 12.75 -12.90
CA SER A 238 -2.23 12.41 -12.00
C SER A 238 -3.59 12.55 -12.69
N GLY A 239 -3.78 13.55 -13.54
CA GLY A 239 -4.98 13.72 -14.36
C GLY A 239 -5.22 12.55 -15.32
N LEU A 240 -4.16 12.04 -15.96
CA LEU A 240 -4.22 10.83 -16.79
C LEU A 240 -4.65 9.61 -15.95
N TRP A 241 -4.05 9.39 -14.79
CA TRP A 241 -4.42 8.27 -13.91
C TRP A 241 -5.86 8.37 -13.41
N ILE A 242 -6.31 9.56 -13.03
CA ILE A 242 -7.70 9.82 -12.64
C ILE A 242 -8.64 9.45 -13.77
N LEU A 243 -8.33 9.85 -15.01
CA LEU A 243 -9.15 9.53 -16.17
C LEU A 243 -9.22 8.01 -16.41
N VAL A 244 -8.08 7.31 -16.38
CA VAL A 244 -8.02 5.86 -16.56
C VAL A 244 -8.88 5.14 -15.50
N ILE A 245 -8.74 5.50 -14.23
CA ILE A 245 -9.48 4.87 -13.13
C ILE A 245 -10.98 5.22 -13.21
N ALA A 246 -11.32 6.47 -13.52
CA ALA A 246 -12.71 6.91 -13.63
C ALA A 246 -13.44 6.25 -14.80
N ILE A 247 -12.81 6.18 -15.97
CA ILE A 247 -13.36 5.47 -17.14
C ILE A 247 -13.53 3.98 -16.81
N THR A 248 -12.51 3.35 -16.22
CA THR A 248 -12.58 1.94 -15.84
C THR A 248 -13.73 1.69 -14.86
N ALA A 249 -13.86 2.52 -13.84
CA ALA A 249 -14.95 2.44 -12.88
C ALA A 249 -16.32 2.59 -13.53
N ALA A 250 -16.47 3.53 -14.45
CA ALA A 250 -17.72 3.77 -15.18
C ALA A 250 -18.10 2.57 -16.06
N VAL A 251 -17.16 2.06 -16.88
CA VAL A 251 -17.37 0.91 -17.76
C VAL A 251 -17.72 -0.34 -16.97
N VAL A 252 -17.01 -0.61 -15.89
CA VAL A 252 -17.26 -1.80 -15.07
C VAL A 252 -18.60 -1.69 -14.34
N SER A 253 -18.92 -0.51 -13.82
CA SER A 253 -20.18 -0.29 -13.10
C SER A 253 -21.38 -0.35 -14.04
N SER A 254 -21.30 0.19 -15.25
CA SER A 254 -22.41 0.16 -16.22
C SER A 254 -22.62 -1.22 -16.82
N SER A 255 -21.55 -1.87 -17.28
CA SER A 255 -21.65 -3.11 -18.07
C SER A 255 -21.75 -4.36 -17.20
N PHE A 256 -21.24 -4.31 -15.96
CA PHE A 256 -21.16 -5.46 -15.06
C PHE A 256 -21.85 -5.23 -13.71
N ALA A 257 -22.83 -4.32 -13.65
CA ALA A 257 -23.62 -4.05 -12.44
C ALA A 257 -24.20 -5.31 -11.77
N HIS A 258 -24.58 -6.31 -12.57
CA HIS A 258 -25.20 -7.57 -12.15
C HIS A 258 -24.21 -8.57 -11.54
N ARG A 259 -22.89 -8.33 -11.66
CA ARG A 259 -21.85 -9.23 -11.15
C ARG A 259 -21.55 -8.96 -9.66
N PRO A 260 -21.11 -9.97 -8.90
CA PRO A 260 -20.74 -9.78 -7.49
C PRO A 260 -19.57 -8.81 -7.34
N ILE A 261 -19.42 -8.22 -6.14
CA ILE A 261 -18.41 -7.20 -5.81
C ILE A 261 -17.00 -7.68 -6.17
N ALA A 262 -16.63 -8.92 -5.83
CA ALA A 262 -15.32 -9.49 -6.12
C ALA A 262 -15.04 -9.59 -7.63
N GLN A 263 -16.01 -10.03 -8.45
CA GLN A 263 -15.83 -10.13 -9.90
C GLN A 263 -15.70 -8.74 -10.55
N ARG A 264 -16.48 -7.75 -10.08
CA ARG A 264 -16.36 -6.37 -10.54
C ARG A 264 -14.99 -5.78 -10.20
N PHE A 265 -14.47 -6.07 -9.01
CA PHE A 265 -13.12 -5.66 -8.62
C PHE A 265 -12.05 -6.24 -9.56
N VAL A 266 -12.08 -7.55 -9.82
CA VAL A 266 -11.12 -8.21 -10.71
C VAL A 266 -11.22 -7.65 -12.13
N LEU A 267 -12.43 -7.43 -12.65
CA LEU A 267 -12.64 -6.81 -13.96
C LEU A 267 -12.07 -5.38 -14.01
N ALA A 268 -12.34 -4.56 -13.00
CA ALA A 268 -11.77 -3.21 -12.90
C ALA A 268 -10.25 -3.24 -12.85
N LEU A 269 -9.69 -4.16 -12.07
CA LEU A 269 -8.24 -4.32 -11.96
C LEU A 269 -7.62 -4.71 -13.31
N MET A 270 -8.20 -5.68 -14.02
CA MET A 270 -7.71 -6.11 -15.33
C MET A 270 -7.80 -5.00 -16.38
N VAL A 271 -8.92 -4.28 -16.45
CA VAL A 271 -9.12 -3.18 -17.41
C VAL A 271 -8.20 -2.00 -17.10
N ALA A 272 -8.08 -1.60 -15.83
CA ALA A 272 -7.18 -0.52 -15.45
C ALA A 272 -5.71 -0.91 -15.72
N THR A 273 -5.31 -2.15 -15.42
CA THR A 273 -3.96 -2.65 -15.65
C THR A 273 -3.62 -2.72 -17.14
N SER A 274 -4.55 -3.17 -18.00
CA SER A 274 -4.30 -3.27 -19.44
C SER A 274 -4.12 -1.91 -20.11
N ILE A 275 -4.68 -0.84 -19.54
CA ILE A 275 -4.49 0.54 -19.98
C ILE A 275 -3.23 1.14 -19.33
N ALA A 276 -3.03 0.93 -18.03
CA ALA A 276 -1.95 1.55 -17.27
C ALA A 276 -0.57 1.00 -17.67
N LEU A 277 -0.45 -0.30 -17.90
CA LEU A 277 0.80 -0.94 -18.26
C LEU A 277 1.47 -0.35 -19.52
N PRO A 278 0.80 -0.23 -20.68
CA PRO A 278 1.42 0.37 -21.86
C PRO A 278 1.75 1.86 -21.67
N ILE A 279 0.95 2.60 -20.91
CA ILE A 279 1.22 4.02 -20.60
C ILE A 279 2.49 4.13 -19.76
N GLU A 280 2.56 3.40 -18.64
CA GLU A 280 3.71 3.40 -17.74
C GLU A 280 4.99 2.99 -18.47
N TYR A 281 4.90 1.95 -19.30
CA TYR A 281 6.00 1.52 -20.15
C TYR A 281 6.47 2.61 -21.12
N THR A 282 5.53 3.31 -21.75
CA THR A 282 5.86 4.41 -22.66
C THR A 282 6.56 5.55 -21.91
N LEU A 283 6.07 5.92 -20.73
CA LEU A 283 6.70 6.96 -19.91
C LEU A 283 8.11 6.56 -19.45
N TRP A 284 8.31 5.30 -19.07
CA TRP A 284 9.61 4.77 -18.69
C TRP A 284 10.60 4.75 -19.86
N SER A 285 10.19 4.21 -21.02
CA SER A 285 11.05 4.11 -22.21
C SER A 285 11.43 5.46 -22.81
N LEU A 286 10.58 6.49 -22.64
CA LEU A 286 10.89 7.87 -23.01
C LEU A 286 11.76 8.60 -21.98
N GLY A 287 12.10 7.98 -20.84
CA GLY A 287 12.86 8.60 -19.76
C GLY A 287 12.09 9.71 -19.04
N ILE A 288 10.76 9.76 -19.21
CA ILE A 288 9.86 10.67 -18.49
C ILE A 288 9.68 10.18 -17.05
N ARG A 289 9.55 8.87 -16.86
CA ARG A 289 9.42 8.26 -15.54
C ARG A 289 10.68 7.46 -15.19
N VAL A 290 11.46 7.98 -14.24
CA VAL A 290 12.77 7.41 -13.88
C VAL A 290 12.72 6.91 -12.44
N TYR A 291 13.01 5.63 -12.24
CA TYR A 291 13.06 5.02 -10.90
C TYR A 291 14.41 5.33 -10.22
N GLY A 292 14.37 5.63 -8.92
CA GLY A 292 15.56 5.90 -8.10
C GLY A 292 16.53 4.71 -8.00
N ALA A 293 17.74 4.95 -7.53
CA ALA A 293 18.79 3.94 -7.47
C ALA A 293 18.41 2.77 -6.55
N SER A 294 17.82 3.07 -5.40
CA SER A 294 17.32 2.06 -4.45
C SER A 294 16.15 1.24 -5.02
N ALA A 295 15.33 1.83 -5.89
CA ALA A 295 14.25 1.12 -6.58
C ALA A 295 14.80 0.16 -7.63
N VAL A 296 15.73 0.63 -8.47
CA VAL A 296 16.39 -0.20 -9.48
C VAL A 296 17.20 -1.32 -8.84
N ALA A 297 17.86 -1.07 -7.70
CA ALA A 297 18.59 -2.09 -6.95
C ALA A 297 17.68 -3.20 -6.42
N ASN A 298 16.40 -2.91 -6.16
CA ASN A 298 15.44 -3.91 -5.71
C ASN A 298 14.88 -4.78 -6.85
N PHE A 299 15.11 -4.43 -8.11
CA PHE A 299 14.66 -5.24 -9.24
C PHE A 299 15.41 -6.57 -9.29
N SER A 300 14.68 -7.65 -9.60
CA SER A 300 15.21 -9.00 -9.76
C SER A 300 16.15 -9.17 -10.96
N GLY A 301 16.17 -8.18 -11.87
CA GLY A 301 16.89 -8.24 -13.14
C GLY A 301 16.11 -8.95 -14.26
N PHE A 302 14.93 -9.50 -13.97
CA PHE A 302 14.06 -10.05 -15.01
C PHE A 302 13.32 -8.94 -15.77
N THR A 303 13.23 -9.10 -17.08
CA THR A 303 12.51 -8.19 -17.97
C THR A 303 11.36 -8.89 -18.66
N ILE A 304 10.32 -8.13 -18.98
CA ILE A 304 9.14 -8.62 -19.69
C ILE A 304 9.53 -8.82 -21.15
N PRO A 305 9.38 -10.04 -21.71
CA PRO A 305 9.59 -10.26 -23.14
C PRO A 305 8.72 -9.30 -23.96
N LEU A 306 9.24 -8.78 -25.07
CA LEU A 306 8.64 -7.75 -25.95
C LEU A 306 8.75 -6.30 -25.46
N LEU A 307 8.59 -6.05 -24.16
CA LEU A 307 8.69 -4.68 -23.61
C LEU A 307 10.11 -4.34 -23.13
N GLY A 308 10.90 -5.30 -22.68
CA GLY A 308 12.23 -5.01 -22.12
C GLY A 308 12.21 -4.21 -20.81
N ALA A 309 11.01 -3.99 -20.25
CA ALA A 309 10.82 -3.34 -18.96
C ALA A 309 11.02 -4.33 -17.80
N PRO A 310 11.52 -3.89 -16.64
CA PRO A 310 11.59 -4.71 -15.43
C PRO A 310 10.22 -5.31 -15.06
N ILE A 311 10.22 -6.58 -14.66
CA ILE A 311 8.98 -7.29 -14.29
C ILE A 311 8.28 -6.63 -13.09
N GLU A 312 9.04 -6.00 -12.20
CA GLU A 312 8.55 -5.28 -11.04
C GLU A 312 7.62 -4.12 -11.42
N ILE A 313 7.85 -3.45 -12.56
CA ILE A 313 6.95 -2.40 -13.05
C ILE A 313 5.59 -3.01 -13.37
N ALA A 314 5.54 -4.12 -14.12
CA ALA A 314 4.27 -4.76 -14.45
C ALA A 314 3.56 -5.37 -13.25
N PHE A 315 4.31 -5.82 -12.24
CA PHE A 315 3.73 -6.36 -11.01
C PHE A 315 3.22 -5.26 -10.07
N ALA A 316 3.91 -4.12 -9.99
CA ALA A 316 3.53 -2.99 -9.13
C ALA A 316 2.18 -2.38 -9.56
N ILE A 317 1.90 -2.33 -10.87
CA ILE A 317 0.67 -1.74 -11.43
C ILE A 317 -0.62 -2.30 -10.83
N PRO A 318 -0.92 -3.61 -10.96
CA PRO A 318 -2.12 -4.17 -10.37
C PRO A 318 -2.12 -4.05 -8.84
N CYS A 319 -0.96 -4.09 -8.19
CA CYS A 319 -0.84 -3.93 -6.74
C CYS A 319 -1.33 -2.55 -6.26
N TYR A 320 -0.85 -1.45 -6.85
CA TYR A 320 -1.32 -0.13 -6.43
C TYR A 320 -2.74 0.16 -6.91
N LEU A 321 -3.12 -0.31 -8.11
CA LEU A 321 -4.49 -0.15 -8.61
C LEU A 321 -5.49 -0.86 -7.70
N ALA A 322 -5.13 -2.01 -7.12
CA ALA A 322 -5.96 -2.69 -6.13
C ALA A 322 -6.27 -1.79 -4.93
N LEU A 323 -5.25 -1.11 -4.36
CA LEU A 323 -5.43 -0.19 -3.25
C LEU A 323 -6.30 1.02 -3.63
N ILE A 324 -6.02 1.65 -4.77
CA ILE A 324 -6.75 2.83 -5.26
C ILE A 324 -8.21 2.49 -5.57
N ILE A 325 -8.46 1.39 -6.30
CA ILE A 325 -9.81 0.94 -6.63
C ILE A 325 -10.58 0.62 -5.36
N CYS A 326 -9.98 -0.10 -4.39
CA CYS A 326 -10.64 -0.37 -3.12
C CYS A 326 -10.95 0.91 -2.34
N PHE A 327 -10.04 1.89 -2.32
CA PHE A 327 -10.30 3.20 -1.70
C PHE A 327 -11.53 3.87 -2.28
N VAL A 328 -11.59 4.03 -3.60
CA VAL A 328 -12.70 4.68 -4.28
C VAL A 328 -14.01 3.92 -4.04
N ARG A 329 -14.00 2.59 -4.25
CA ARG A 329 -15.20 1.77 -4.15
C ARG A 329 -15.72 1.66 -2.71
N TYR A 330 -14.83 1.58 -1.72
CA TYR A 330 -15.22 1.56 -0.31
C TYR A 330 -16.00 2.84 0.05
N TRP A 331 -15.43 4.01 -0.27
CA TRP A 331 -16.08 5.28 0.06
C TRP A 331 -17.36 5.53 -0.73
N ASP A 332 -17.41 5.15 -2.01
CA ASP A 332 -18.64 5.21 -2.79
C ASP A 332 -19.76 4.41 -2.10
N ILE A 333 -19.49 3.15 -1.70
CA ILE A 333 -20.47 2.29 -1.03
C ILE A 333 -20.88 2.87 0.33
N VAL A 334 -19.92 3.32 1.14
CA VAL A 334 -20.19 3.88 2.48
C VAL A 334 -21.06 5.12 2.40
N ILE A 335 -20.79 6.02 1.46
CA ILE A 335 -21.54 7.27 1.32
C ILE A 335 -22.96 6.99 0.82
N ASP A 336 -23.13 6.07 -0.13
CA ASP A 336 -24.45 5.71 -0.67
C ASP A 336 -25.33 4.95 0.34
N ASN A 337 -24.71 4.15 1.22
CA ASN A 337 -25.43 3.36 2.22
C ASN A 337 -25.52 4.06 3.59
N HIS A 338 -25.02 5.30 3.70
CA HIS A 338 -25.02 6.10 4.94
C HIS A 338 -24.45 5.35 6.17
N LEU A 339 -23.38 4.59 5.99
CA LEU A 339 -22.75 3.72 7.01
C LEU A 339 -21.86 4.44 8.05
#